data_AF-A0A965L0W9-F1
#
_entry.id   AF-A0A965L0W9-F1
#
_cell.length_a   1.000
_cell.length_b   1.000
_cell.length_c   1.000
_cell.angle_alpha   90.00
_cell.angle_beta   90.00
_cell.angle_gamma   90.00
#
_symmetry.space_group_name_H-M   'P 1'
#
loop_
_entity.id
_entity.type
_entity.pdbx_description
1 polymer ?
#
loop_
_entity_poly.entity_id
_entity_poly.type
_entity_poly.pdbx_seq_one_letter_code
_entity_poly.pdbx_strand_id
1 'polypeptide(L)'
;LKGKISDSFQRNKDFLEEYADRILIISSGFKDFIVPVVEEMGIAADHVHANTFTYDAEGNITGYDETNLLSQDKGKVKLLQSLALEGEIFVIGDGITDYELRESGLANTFFAFTENVSRKAVTDKADYVVPSLDEFLYINGLSRAQSYPKSRIKVLLLENVHPAAVSAFKKEGFQVELLKGALDENELIEKIKDVSILGLRSKTSLTKKVLDHPNASRLMCVGAFCIGTNQIDLAECETRGIAVFNAPYSNTRSVVELSIGLMVMLTRDIFEKSTKMHAGIWDKSATNSYEIRGKKIGLVGYGNIGTQISVIAEALGLEVYFYDIVDKLALGNAKKCKSLKELFSLADFISLHVDGRKSNTNIIGTQEFSWMKDHVIFLNLSRGHVVDIPALVHAIKSGKVWGAALDVFPVEPKTNDEEFVNELRGLPNVILTPHIGGSTEEAQANIGEFVPAKLLQFINNGSTYGSVNFPELQLPPLEDAHRLLHIHHNVPGILAQINNVFAKYKVNIIGQYLKTTEKTGYVITDVAKEYSEEIVNELKLINDTIKFRMLY
;
A
#
# COMPACT_ATOMS: atom_id res chain seq x y z
N LEU A 1 -31.01 -14.31 -1.38
CA LEU A 1 -29.91 -14.87 -2.20
C LEU A 1 -29.24 -13.82 -3.08
N LYS A 2 -29.99 -12.88 -3.69
CA LYS A 2 -29.45 -11.79 -4.54
C LYS A 2 -28.22 -11.06 -3.96
N GLY A 3 -28.22 -10.70 -2.67
CA GLY A 3 -27.07 -10.04 -2.04
C GLY A 3 -25.89 -10.94 -1.63
N LYS A 4 -25.87 -12.22 -2.06
CA LYS A 4 -24.82 -13.20 -1.72
C LYS A 4 -24.14 -13.81 -2.96
N ILE A 5 -24.31 -13.19 -4.13
CA ILE A 5 -23.58 -13.61 -5.34
C ILE A 5 -22.11 -13.24 -5.16
N SER A 6 -21.22 -14.18 -5.46
CA SER A 6 -19.77 -13.97 -5.48
C SER A 6 -19.37 -12.78 -6.35
N ASP A 7 -18.41 -11.98 -5.88
CA ASP A 7 -17.99 -10.76 -6.58
C ASP A 7 -17.37 -11.09 -7.96
N SER A 8 -16.72 -12.25 -8.10
CA SER A 8 -16.17 -12.67 -9.40
C SER A 8 -17.23 -12.96 -10.46
N PHE A 9 -18.40 -13.45 -10.05
CA PHE A 9 -19.55 -13.65 -10.92
C PHE A 9 -20.17 -12.30 -11.32
N GLN A 10 -20.33 -11.37 -10.37
CA GLN A 10 -20.85 -10.04 -10.65
C GLN A 10 -19.95 -9.25 -11.63
N ARG A 11 -18.62 -9.34 -11.46
CA ARG A 11 -17.67 -8.65 -12.35
C ARG A 11 -17.64 -9.22 -13.77
N ASN A 12 -17.85 -10.52 -13.93
CA ASN A 12 -17.82 -11.19 -15.24
C ASN A 12 -19.23 -11.37 -15.83
N LYS A 13 -20.14 -10.42 -15.56
CA LYS A 13 -21.51 -10.47 -16.07
C LYS A 13 -21.56 -10.54 -17.59
N ASP A 14 -20.75 -9.73 -18.29
CA ASP A 14 -20.68 -9.74 -19.75
C ASP A 14 -20.35 -11.14 -20.32
N PHE A 15 -19.43 -11.87 -19.68
CA PHE A 15 -19.12 -13.25 -20.04
C PHE A 15 -20.34 -14.17 -19.83
N LEU A 16 -21.03 -14.03 -18.71
CA LEU A 16 -22.21 -14.86 -18.42
C LEU A 16 -23.35 -14.59 -19.41
N GLU A 17 -23.53 -13.35 -19.84
CA GLU A 17 -24.51 -12.96 -20.86
C GLU A 17 -24.12 -13.47 -22.25
N GLU A 18 -22.85 -13.34 -22.64
CA GLU A 18 -22.33 -13.80 -23.94
C GLU A 18 -22.45 -15.31 -24.11
N TYR A 19 -22.19 -16.07 -23.04
CA TYR A 19 -22.21 -17.54 -23.04
C TYR A 19 -23.44 -18.13 -22.34
N ALA A 20 -24.51 -17.36 -22.15
CA ALA A 20 -25.71 -17.79 -21.43
C ALA A 20 -26.31 -19.08 -22.01
N ASP A 21 -26.23 -19.26 -23.33
CA ASP A 21 -26.70 -20.43 -24.06
C ASP A 21 -25.85 -21.70 -23.79
N ARG A 22 -24.64 -21.54 -23.25
CA ARG A 22 -23.71 -22.63 -22.93
C ARG A 22 -23.54 -22.87 -21.44
N ILE A 23 -24.19 -22.08 -20.61
CA ILE A 23 -24.13 -22.19 -19.16
C ILE A 23 -25.39 -22.88 -18.65
N LEU A 24 -25.22 -23.99 -17.94
CA LEU A 24 -26.29 -24.73 -17.28
C LEU A 24 -26.10 -24.68 -15.77
N ILE A 25 -27.17 -24.36 -15.03
CA ILE A 25 -27.15 -24.31 -13.57
C ILE A 25 -27.84 -25.54 -13.03
N ILE A 26 -27.07 -26.45 -12.41
CA ILE A 26 -27.58 -27.69 -11.84
C ILE A 26 -27.48 -27.66 -10.31
N SER A 27 -28.61 -27.57 -9.63
CA SER A 27 -28.67 -27.41 -8.17
C SER A 27 -29.70 -28.33 -7.52
N SER A 28 -29.36 -28.92 -6.38
CA SER A 28 -30.34 -29.61 -5.52
C SER A 28 -31.21 -28.63 -4.71
N GLY A 29 -31.00 -27.32 -4.86
CA GLY A 29 -31.87 -26.28 -4.33
C GLY A 29 -33.17 -26.13 -5.14
N PHE A 30 -33.88 -25.01 -4.95
CA PHE A 30 -35.19 -24.78 -5.57
C PHE A 30 -35.15 -23.68 -6.63
N LYS A 31 -35.85 -23.89 -7.76
CA LYS A 31 -35.93 -22.94 -8.89
C LYS A 31 -36.41 -21.57 -8.44
N ASP A 32 -37.42 -21.53 -7.58
CA ASP A 32 -38.05 -20.31 -7.04
C ASP A 32 -37.04 -19.35 -6.39
N PHE A 33 -35.91 -19.87 -5.90
CA PHE A 33 -34.85 -19.10 -5.28
C PHE A 33 -33.67 -18.80 -6.20
N ILE A 34 -33.44 -19.62 -7.22
CA ILE A 34 -32.27 -19.55 -8.10
C ILE A 34 -32.58 -18.72 -9.33
N VAL A 35 -33.70 -18.98 -10.00
CA VAL A 35 -34.09 -18.31 -11.25
C VAL A 35 -34.05 -16.78 -11.12
N PRO A 36 -34.66 -16.16 -10.08
CA PRO A 36 -34.64 -14.70 -9.95
C PRO A 36 -33.26 -14.08 -9.75
N VAL A 37 -32.23 -14.87 -9.41
CA VAL A 37 -30.86 -14.43 -9.19
C VAL A 37 -30.06 -14.49 -10.49
N VAL A 38 -30.26 -15.55 -11.26
CA VAL A 38 -29.42 -15.86 -12.44
C VAL A 38 -29.98 -15.24 -13.72
N GLU A 39 -31.28 -14.96 -13.77
CA GLU A 39 -31.89 -14.12 -14.82
C GLU A 39 -31.32 -12.70 -14.81
N GLU A 40 -30.97 -12.14 -13.63
CA GLU A 40 -30.28 -10.85 -13.53
C GLU A 40 -28.86 -10.89 -14.12
N MET A 41 -28.31 -12.08 -14.34
CA MET A 41 -27.01 -12.34 -14.96
C MET A 41 -27.14 -12.84 -16.42
N GLY A 42 -28.34 -12.79 -17.00
CA GLY A 42 -28.60 -13.16 -18.39
C GLY A 42 -28.87 -14.64 -18.64
N ILE A 43 -28.88 -15.49 -17.60
CA ILE A 43 -29.11 -16.93 -17.75
C ILE A 43 -30.62 -17.21 -17.69
N ALA A 44 -31.15 -17.80 -18.77
CA ALA A 44 -32.57 -18.08 -18.90
C ALA A 44 -33.05 -19.20 -17.95
N ALA A 45 -34.32 -19.12 -17.53
CA ALA A 45 -34.90 -20.04 -16.54
C ALA A 45 -34.94 -21.53 -16.99
N ASP A 46 -34.93 -21.78 -18.30
CA ASP A 46 -34.85 -23.12 -18.91
C ASP A 46 -33.44 -23.72 -18.83
N HIS A 47 -32.41 -22.89 -18.65
CA HIS A 47 -31.02 -23.29 -18.39
C HIS A 47 -30.75 -23.55 -16.90
N VAL A 48 -31.77 -23.38 -16.05
CA VAL A 48 -31.72 -23.69 -14.63
C VAL A 48 -32.43 -25.00 -14.36
N HIS A 49 -31.69 -26.00 -13.91
CA HIS A 49 -32.20 -27.27 -13.44
C HIS A 49 -32.09 -27.33 -11.90
N ALA A 50 -33.24 -27.25 -11.24
CA ALA A 50 -33.35 -27.36 -9.79
C ALA A 50 -34.66 -28.04 -9.40
N ASN A 51 -34.83 -28.33 -8.11
CA ASN A 51 -36.10 -28.80 -7.55
C ASN A 51 -37.17 -27.69 -7.65
N THR A 52 -38.45 -28.06 -7.64
CA THR A 52 -39.57 -27.11 -7.71
C THR A 52 -40.53 -27.39 -6.56
N PHE A 53 -41.07 -26.35 -5.94
CA PHE A 53 -42.11 -26.50 -4.92
C PHE A 53 -43.47 -26.87 -5.53
N THR A 54 -44.28 -27.57 -4.75
CA THR A 54 -45.72 -27.70 -5.00
C THR A 54 -46.47 -26.71 -4.11
N TYR A 55 -47.56 -26.14 -4.62
CA TYR A 55 -48.32 -25.08 -3.96
C TYR A 55 -49.79 -25.47 -3.77
N ASP A 56 -50.42 -25.02 -2.68
CA ASP A 56 -51.88 -25.08 -2.53
C ASP A 56 -52.59 -23.97 -3.35
N ALA A 57 -53.92 -23.93 -3.28
CA ALA A 57 -54.73 -22.94 -4.00
C ALA A 57 -54.51 -21.51 -3.49
N GLU A 58 -54.01 -21.36 -2.26
CA GLU A 58 -53.70 -20.11 -1.58
C GLU A 58 -52.25 -19.64 -1.82
N GLY A 59 -51.44 -20.44 -2.53
CA GLY A 59 -50.05 -20.12 -2.86
C GLY A 59 -49.03 -20.47 -1.76
N ASN A 60 -49.41 -21.28 -0.77
CA ASN A 60 -48.47 -21.79 0.23
C ASN A 60 -47.76 -23.04 -0.27
N ILE A 61 -46.49 -23.20 0.12
CA ILE A 61 -45.69 -24.38 -0.21
C ILE A 61 -46.26 -25.60 0.54
N THR A 62 -46.67 -26.62 -0.20
CA THR A 62 -47.20 -27.89 0.32
C THR A 62 -46.24 -29.07 0.21
N GLY A 63 -45.18 -28.93 -0.59
CA GLY A 63 -44.20 -29.98 -0.84
C GLY A 63 -43.25 -29.62 -1.96
N TYR A 64 -42.66 -30.62 -2.60
CA TYR A 64 -41.80 -30.47 -3.77
C TYR A 64 -42.08 -31.57 -4.78
N ASP A 65 -41.67 -31.37 -6.02
CA ASP A 65 -41.79 -32.39 -7.07
C ASP A 65 -40.84 -33.57 -6.81
N GLU A 66 -41.37 -34.64 -6.21
CA GLU A 66 -40.63 -35.89 -5.95
C GLU A 66 -40.24 -36.64 -7.23
N THR A 67 -40.85 -36.32 -8.38
CA THR A 67 -40.52 -36.96 -9.66
C THR A 67 -39.28 -36.34 -10.32
N ASN A 68 -38.87 -35.15 -9.86
CA ASN A 68 -37.68 -34.47 -10.36
C ASN A 68 -36.42 -35.32 -10.11
N LEU A 69 -35.58 -35.51 -11.12
CA LEU A 69 -34.34 -36.28 -10.99
C LEU A 69 -33.44 -35.74 -9.87
N LEU A 70 -33.44 -34.42 -9.65
CA LEU A 70 -32.61 -33.75 -8.65
C LEU A 70 -33.08 -33.94 -7.20
N SER A 71 -34.27 -34.52 -6.98
CA SER A 71 -34.75 -34.92 -5.65
C SER A 71 -34.29 -36.34 -5.26
N GLN A 72 -33.70 -37.08 -6.21
CA GLN A 72 -33.28 -38.47 -6.04
C GLN A 72 -31.77 -38.60 -5.78
N ASP A 73 -31.37 -39.76 -5.25
CA ASP A 73 -29.95 -40.11 -5.15
C ASP A 73 -29.27 -40.07 -6.52
N LYS A 74 -28.06 -39.49 -6.55
CA LYS A 74 -27.28 -39.18 -7.76
C LYS A 74 -28.05 -38.36 -8.82
N GLY A 75 -28.97 -37.51 -8.37
CA GLY A 75 -29.86 -36.76 -9.24
C GLY A 75 -29.14 -35.91 -10.29
N LYS A 76 -28.02 -35.27 -9.93
CA LYS A 76 -27.22 -34.46 -10.87
C LYS A 76 -26.64 -35.32 -12.01
N VAL A 77 -26.12 -36.51 -11.69
CA VAL A 77 -25.56 -37.45 -12.67
C VAL A 77 -26.65 -37.94 -13.62
N LYS A 78 -27.80 -38.36 -13.08
CA LYS A 78 -28.96 -38.80 -13.88
C LYS A 78 -29.45 -37.69 -14.82
N LEU A 79 -29.55 -36.47 -14.31
CA LEU A 79 -29.95 -35.31 -15.10
C LEU A 79 -28.95 -35.06 -16.23
N LEU A 80 -27.65 -34.96 -15.93
CA LEU A 80 -26.63 -34.68 -16.93
C LEU A 80 -26.62 -35.73 -18.05
N GLN A 81 -26.83 -37.00 -17.68
CA GLN A 81 -26.98 -38.09 -18.65
C GLN A 81 -28.22 -37.91 -19.55
N SER A 82 -29.34 -37.40 -19.01
CA SER A 82 -30.56 -37.14 -19.78
C SER A 82 -30.45 -35.94 -20.73
N LEU A 83 -29.59 -34.96 -20.41
CA LEU A 83 -29.36 -33.80 -21.25
C LEU A 83 -28.53 -34.12 -22.49
N ALA A 84 -27.79 -35.23 -22.49
CA ALA A 84 -26.99 -35.71 -23.62
C ALA A 84 -26.12 -34.60 -24.25
N LEU A 85 -25.46 -33.81 -23.40
CA LEU A 85 -24.66 -32.67 -23.82
C LEU A 85 -23.49 -33.12 -24.71
N GLU A 86 -23.25 -32.37 -25.79
CA GLU A 86 -22.14 -32.59 -26.71
C GLU A 86 -20.98 -31.61 -26.41
N GLY A 87 -19.74 -32.06 -26.65
CA GLY A 87 -18.54 -31.24 -26.46
C GLY A 87 -17.84 -31.44 -25.13
N GLU A 88 -16.96 -30.50 -24.77
CA GLU A 88 -16.20 -30.54 -23.52
C GLU A 88 -17.01 -29.89 -22.39
N ILE A 89 -17.24 -30.66 -21.32
CA ILE A 89 -18.10 -30.27 -20.20
C ILE A 89 -17.23 -29.95 -18.99
N PHE A 90 -17.28 -28.68 -18.57
CA PHE A 90 -16.64 -28.20 -17.36
C PHE A 90 -17.65 -28.05 -16.23
N VAL A 91 -17.35 -28.65 -15.09
CA VAL A 91 -18.18 -28.53 -13.88
C VAL A 91 -17.47 -27.60 -12.91
N ILE A 92 -18.17 -26.54 -12.51
CA ILE A 92 -17.73 -25.60 -11.46
C ILE A 92 -18.65 -25.80 -10.27
N GLY A 93 -18.10 -26.21 -9.12
CA GLY A 93 -18.93 -26.51 -7.95
C GLY A 93 -18.12 -26.59 -6.65
N ASP A 94 -18.82 -26.60 -5.52
CA ASP A 94 -18.22 -26.64 -4.17
C ASP A 94 -18.51 -27.95 -3.42
N GLY A 95 -19.36 -28.82 -3.99
CA GLY A 95 -19.92 -30.00 -3.37
C GLY A 95 -19.36 -31.32 -3.91
N ILE A 96 -19.49 -32.38 -3.10
CA ILE A 96 -19.13 -33.74 -3.52
C ILE A 96 -20.05 -34.21 -4.66
N THR A 97 -21.33 -33.84 -4.62
CA THR A 97 -22.29 -34.18 -5.69
C THR A 97 -22.00 -33.47 -7.02
N ASP A 98 -21.21 -32.40 -7.00
CA ASP A 98 -20.70 -31.76 -8.23
C ASP A 98 -19.52 -32.56 -8.79
N TYR A 99 -18.59 -32.97 -7.92
CA TYR A 99 -17.48 -33.85 -8.29
C TYR A 99 -17.96 -35.20 -8.84
N GLU A 100 -19.07 -35.74 -8.33
CA GLU A 100 -19.69 -36.98 -8.83
C GLU A 100 -19.99 -36.95 -10.35
N LEU A 101 -20.25 -35.76 -10.93
CA LEU A 101 -20.44 -35.60 -12.38
C LEU A 101 -19.16 -35.91 -13.18
N ARG A 102 -18.01 -35.53 -12.60
CA ARG A 102 -16.69 -35.81 -13.16
C ARG A 102 -16.27 -37.25 -12.92
N GLU A 103 -16.58 -37.79 -11.75
CA GLU A 103 -16.33 -39.20 -11.40
C GLU A 103 -17.15 -40.17 -12.26
N SER A 104 -18.38 -39.78 -12.65
CA SER A 104 -19.24 -40.60 -13.52
C SER A 104 -18.76 -40.64 -14.98
N GLY A 105 -17.77 -39.82 -15.35
CA GLY A 105 -17.27 -39.68 -16.73
C GLY A 105 -18.19 -38.87 -17.66
N LEU A 106 -19.22 -38.21 -17.12
CA LEU A 106 -20.12 -37.35 -17.90
C LEU A 106 -19.58 -35.92 -18.06
N ALA A 107 -18.65 -35.51 -17.19
CA ALA A 107 -17.93 -34.25 -17.30
C ALA A 107 -16.43 -34.48 -17.51
N ASN A 108 -15.80 -33.60 -18.28
CA ASN A 108 -14.38 -33.69 -18.64
C ASN A 108 -13.47 -33.18 -17.53
N THR A 109 -13.88 -32.11 -16.83
CA THR A 109 -13.05 -31.46 -15.80
C THR A 109 -13.91 -30.91 -14.68
N PHE A 110 -13.46 -31.11 -13.45
CA PHE A 110 -14.06 -30.51 -12.26
C PHE A 110 -13.16 -29.44 -11.64
N PHE A 111 -13.74 -28.25 -11.51
CA PHE A 111 -13.16 -27.09 -10.85
C PHE A 111 -13.83 -26.91 -9.48
N ALA A 112 -13.08 -27.16 -8.41
CA ALA A 112 -13.54 -26.87 -7.05
C ALA A 112 -13.56 -25.36 -6.83
N PHE A 113 -14.76 -24.79 -6.79
CA PHE A 113 -14.98 -23.37 -6.57
C PHE A 113 -14.93 -23.03 -5.09
N THR A 114 -14.01 -22.13 -4.70
CA THR A 114 -13.68 -21.89 -3.29
C THR A 114 -13.87 -20.45 -2.81
N GLU A 115 -14.47 -19.58 -3.63
CA GLU A 115 -14.69 -18.17 -3.27
C GLU A 115 -15.58 -18.03 -2.02
N ASN A 116 -16.64 -18.84 -1.94
CA ASN A 116 -17.60 -18.79 -0.83
C ASN A 116 -17.28 -19.81 0.26
N VAL A 117 -16.94 -21.06 -0.14
CA VAL A 117 -16.73 -22.18 0.76
C VAL A 117 -15.63 -23.07 0.21
N SER A 118 -14.67 -23.46 1.06
CA SER A 118 -13.64 -24.44 0.72
C SER A 118 -13.82 -25.70 1.58
N ARG A 119 -13.92 -26.86 0.92
CA ARG A 119 -14.08 -28.17 1.59
C ARG A 119 -12.94 -29.08 1.18
N LYS A 120 -12.10 -29.49 2.15
CA LYS A 120 -10.93 -30.34 1.89
C LYS A 120 -11.28 -31.63 1.13
N ALA A 121 -12.40 -32.26 1.48
CA ALA A 121 -12.89 -33.48 0.82
C ALA A 121 -13.22 -33.30 -0.67
N VAL A 122 -13.49 -32.06 -1.11
CA VAL A 122 -13.78 -31.70 -2.50
C VAL A 122 -12.50 -31.23 -3.20
N THR A 123 -11.73 -30.33 -2.56
CA THR A 123 -10.49 -29.79 -3.15
C THR A 123 -9.43 -30.85 -3.37
N ASP A 124 -9.33 -31.86 -2.49
CA ASP A 124 -8.35 -32.95 -2.62
C ASP A 124 -8.66 -33.87 -3.82
N LYS A 125 -9.90 -33.83 -4.36
CA LYS A 125 -10.36 -34.66 -5.49
C LYS A 125 -10.46 -33.89 -6.81
N ALA A 126 -10.39 -32.57 -6.78
CA ALA A 126 -10.64 -31.74 -7.96
C ALA A 126 -9.47 -31.74 -8.93
N ASP A 127 -9.77 -31.65 -10.23
CA ASP A 127 -8.73 -31.47 -11.25
C ASP A 127 -8.07 -30.09 -11.07
N TYR A 128 -8.86 -29.07 -10.70
CA TYR A 128 -8.38 -27.72 -10.38
C TYR A 128 -9.12 -27.14 -9.17
N VAL A 129 -8.43 -26.29 -8.40
CA VAL A 129 -9.03 -25.48 -7.33
C VAL A 129 -9.03 -24.02 -7.78
N VAL A 130 -10.22 -23.43 -7.88
CA VAL A 130 -10.41 -22.05 -8.35
C VAL A 130 -11.02 -21.19 -7.24
N PRO A 131 -10.31 -20.17 -6.73
CA PRO A 131 -10.81 -19.29 -5.67
C PRO A 131 -11.72 -18.17 -6.22
N SER A 132 -11.90 -18.08 -7.53
CA SER A 132 -12.81 -17.14 -8.19
C SER A 132 -13.16 -17.61 -9.60
N LEU A 133 -14.20 -17.01 -10.19
CA LEU A 133 -14.53 -17.21 -11.61
C LEU A 133 -13.40 -16.67 -12.51
N ASP A 134 -12.74 -15.58 -12.12
CA ASP A 134 -11.59 -15.02 -12.85
C ASP A 134 -10.48 -16.07 -13.06
N GLU A 135 -10.20 -16.91 -12.05
CA GLU A 135 -9.22 -17.99 -12.13
C GLU A 135 -9.65 -19.06 -13.14
N PHE A 136 -10.91 -19.47 -13.10
CA PHE A 136 -11.47 -20.43 -14.06
C PHE A 136 -11.37 -19.90 -15.49
N LEU A 137 -11.79 -18.66 -15.72
CA LEU A 137 -11.74 -18.04 -17.05
C LEU A 137 -10.30 -17.92 -17.56
N TYR A 138 -9.36 -17.57 -16.67
CA TYR A 138 -7.94 -17.48 -17.01
C TYR A 138 -7.32 -18.83 -17.41
N ILE A 139 -7.59 -19.90 -16.65
CA ILE A 139 -7.05 -21.24 -16.94
C ILE A 139 -7.53 -21.74 -18.31
N ASN A 140 -8.77 -21.41 -18.67
CA ASN A 140 -9.40 -21.86 -19.92
C ASN A 140 -9.23 -20.89 -21.10
N GLY A 141 -8.48 -19.80 -20.93
CA GLY A 141 -8.26 -18.81 -22.00
C GLY A 141 -9.53 -18.07 -22.44
N LEU A 142 -10.52 -17.95 -21.54
CA LEU A 142 -11.81 -17.32 -21.82
C LEU A 142 -11.76 -15.80 -21.58
N SER A 143 -12.70 -15.09 -22.20
CA SER A 143 -12.94 -13.66 -21.98
C SER A 143 -13.27 -13.40 -20.50
N ARG A 144 -12.79 -12.29 -19.97
CA ARG A 144 -12.86 -11.96 -18.53
C ARG A 144 -12.69 -10.47 -18.29
N ALA A 145 -13.26 -9.98 -17.21
CA ALA A 145 -13.22 -8.57 -16.83
C ALA A 145 -11.85 -8.09 -16.34
N GLN A 146 -10.95 -9.02 -15.94
CA GLN A 146 -9.61 -8.70 -15.46
C GLN A 146 -8.57 -9.53 -16.20
N SER A 147 -7.51 -8.88 -16.67
CA SER A 147 -6.49 -9.54 -17.48
C SER A 147 -5.74 -10.67 -16.74
N TYR A 148 -5.61 -10.56 -15.41
CA TYR A 148 -4.90 -11.51 -14.55
C TYR A 148 -5.63 -11.74 -13.23
N PRO A 149 -5.87 -13.00 -12.81
CA PRO A 149 -6.56 -13.29 -11.56
C PRO A 149 -5.82 -12.72 -10.36
N LYS A 150 -6.53 -11.95 -9.52
CA LYS A 150 -6.01 -11.38 -8.28
C LYS A 150 -5.51 -12.46 -7.30
N SER A 151 -6.14 -13.63 -7.32
CA SER A 151 -5.74 -14.85 -6.61
C SER A 151 -4.31 -15.32 -6.89
N ARG A 152 -3.72 -14.93 -8.02
CA ARG A 152 -2.35 -15.30 -8.41
C ARG A 152 -1.31 -14.25 -8.03
N ILE A 153 -1.72 -13.11 -7.49
CA ILE A 153 -0.83 -12.05 -7.03
C ILE A 153 -0.42 -12.36 -5.59
N LYS A 154 0.86 -12.67 -5.40
CA LYS A 154 1.45 -12.91 -4.08
C LYS A 154 1.95 -11.61 -3.45
N VAL A 155 1.53 -11.37 -2.22
CA VAL A 155 1.93 -10.27 -1.35
C VAL A 155 2.73 -10.83 -0.19
N LEU A 156 3.99 -10.42 -0.06
CA LEU A 156 4.83 -10.72 1.10
C LEU A 156 4.92 -9.47 1.98
N LEU A 157 4.49 -9.57 3.22
CA LEU A 157 4.55 -8.50 4.21
C LEU A 157 5.51 -8.90 5.34
N LEU A 158 6.52 -8.07 5.61
CA LEU A 158 7.58 -8.34 6.59
C LEU A 158 7.47 -7.41 7.80
N GLU A 159 8.20 -7.74 8.88
CA GLU A 159 8.37 -6.86 10.04
C GLU A 159 7.06 -6.48 10.77
N ASN A 160 6.10 -7.41 10.76
CA ASN A 160 4.83 -7.29 11.49
C ASN A 160 4.06 -6.00 11.15
N VAL A 161 3.84 -5.73 9.86
CA VAL A 161 2.96 -4.62 9.43
C VAL A 161 1.57 -4.73 10.06
N HIS A 162 0.91 -3.58 10.20
CA HIS A 162 -0.40 -3.49 10.83
C HIS A 162 -1.45 -4.41 10.14
N PRO A 163 -2.30 -5.14 10.89
CA PRO A 163 -3.28 -6.08 10.33
C PRO A 163 -4.23 -5.49 9.28
N ALA A 164 -4.51 -4.19 9.33
CA ALA A 164 -5.30 -3.49 8.32
C ALA A 164 -4.77 -3.71 6.90
N ALA A 165 -3.45 -3.78 6.72
CA ALA A 165 -2.83 -4.04 5.44
C ALA A 165 -3.12 -5.44 4.91
N VAL A 166 -3.03 -6.45 5.80
CA VAL A 166 -3.37 -7.84 5.46
C VAL A 166 -4.83 -7.93 5.03
N SER A 167 -5.73 -7.31 5.79
CA SER A 167 -7.16 -7.28 5.48
C SER A 167 -7.45 -6.60 4.15
N ALA A 168 -6.79 -5.48 3.84
CA ALA A 168 -6.96 -4.77 2.57
C ALA A 168 -6.59 -5.64 1.36
N PHE A 169 -5.44 -6.29 1.39
CA PHE A 169 -5.01 -7.17 0.29
C PHE A 169 -5.85 -8.44 0.18
N LYS A 170 -6.25 -9.06 1.30
CA LYS A 170 -7.12 -10.24 1.29
C LYS A 170 -8.51 -9.92 0.74
N LYS A 171 -9.07 -8.76 1.11
CA LYS A 171 -10.37 -8.31 0.59
C LYS A 171 -10.35 -8.12 -0.93
N GLU A 172 -9.21 -7.73 -1.49
CA GLU A 172 -9.00 -7.63 -2.94
C GLU A 172 -8.79 -9.00 -3.63
N GLY A 173 -8.64 -10.08 -2.87
CA GLY A 173 -8.46 -11.43 -3.40
C GLY A 173 -7.00 -11.86 -3.60
N PHE A 174 -6.02 -11.15 -3.04
CA PHE A 174 -4.61 -11.51 -3.17
C PHE A 174 -4.18 -12.62 -2.20
N GLN A 175 -3.12 -13.36 -2.56
CA GLN A 175 -2.45 -14.29 -1.65
C GLN A 175 -1.49 -13.51 -0.74
N VAL A 176 -1.76 -13.48 0.56
CA VAL A 176 -0.98 -12.67 1.51
C VAL A 176 -0.23 -13.56 2.51
N GLU A 177 1.09 -13.44 2.53
CA GLU A 177 1.98 -14.00 3.55
C GLU A 177 2.48 -12.87 4.46
N LEU A 178 2.31 -13.02 5.78
CA LEU A 178 2.80 -12.07 6.78
C LEU A 178 3.87 -12.73 7.65
N LEU A 179 5.05 -12.12 7.72
CA LEU A 179 6.14 -12.52 8.60
C LEU A 179 6.37 -11.45 9.68
N LYS A 180 6.58 -11.90 10.91
CA LYS A 180 6.80 -11.01 12.06
C LYS A 180 8.18 -10.35 12.04
N GLY A 181 9.19 -11.07 11.55
CA GLY A 181 10.58 -10.64 11.53
C GLY A 181 10.96 -9.91 10.24
N ALA A 182 12.12 -9.26 10.30
CA ALA A 182 12.89 -8.91 9.11
C ALA A 182 13.56 -10.18 8.57
N LEU A 183 13.78 -10.22 7.27
CA LEU A 183 14.61 -11.23 6.62
C LEU A 183 15.99 -10.64 6.31
N ASP A 184 17.02 -11.48 6.41
CA ASP A 184 18.32 -11.13 5.85
C ASP A 184 18.30 -11.18 4.30
N GLU A 185 19.41 -10.77 3.67
CA GLU A 185 19.48 -10.65 2.22
C GLU A 185 19.27 -11.98 1.47
N ASN A 186 19.81 -13.09 1.99
CA ASN A 186 19.71 -14.39 1.35
C ASN A 186 18.33 -15.02 1.61
N GLU A 187 17.81 -14.88 2.82
CA GLU A 187 16.44 -15.29 3.16
C GLU A 187 15.41 -14.54 2.32
N LEU A 188 15.61 -13.24 2.12
CA LEU A 188 14.75 -12.42 1.27
C LEU A 188 14.81 -12.87 -0.18
N ILE A 189 15.99 -13.21 -0.72
CA ILE A 189 16.14 -13.75 -2.07
C ILE A 189 15.32 -15.02 -2.27
N GLU A 190 15.32 -15.94 -1.30
CA GLU A 190 14.51 -17.16 -1.37
C GLU A 190 13.01 -16.85 -1.25
N LYS A 191 12.63 -15.99 -0.30
CA LYS A 191 11.23 -15.68 -0.01
C LYS A 191 10.56 -14.78 -1.04
N ILE A 192 11.31 -13.96 -1.76
CA ILE A 192 10.74 -13.07 -2.78
C ILE A 192 10.34 -13.81 -4.07
N LYS A 193 10.64 -15.11 -4.16
CA LYS A 193 10.23 -15.94 -5.30
C LYS A 193 8.72 -15.89 -5.49
N ASP A 194 8.33 -15.57 -6.73
CA ASP A 194 6.96 -15.36 -7.18
C ASP A 194 6.20 -14.16 -6.57
N VAL A 195 6.84 -13.37 -5.69
CA VAL A 195 6.21 -12.23 -5.03
C VAL A 195 6.02 -11.10 -6.03
N SER A 196 4.80 -10.57 -6.09
CA SER A 196 4.44 -9.44 -6.95
C SER A 196 4.43 -8.12 -6.18
N ILE A 197 4.11 -8.17 -4.88
CA ILE A 197 4.07 -7.01 -3.98
C ILE A 197 4.87 -7.32 -2.72
N LEU A 198 5.87 -6.51 -2.42
CA LEU A 198 6.64 -6.61 -1.18
C LEU A 198 6.30 -5.44 -0.24
N GLY A 199 5.90 -5.75 0.99
CA GLY A 199 5.79 -4.79 2.08
C GLY A 199 6.89 -5.01 3.10
N LEU A 200 7.65 -3.97 3.40
CA LEU A 200 8.75 -4.00 4.37
C LEU A 200 8.74 -2.74 5.26
N ARG A 201 9.51 -2.76 6.35
CA ARG A 201 9.71 -1.58 7.23
C ARG A 201 11.18 -1.19 7.23
N SER A 202 11.76 -0.81 8.36
CA SER A 202 13.09 -0.20 8.41
C SER A 202 14.24 -1.20 8.47
N LYS A 203 14.01 -2.47 8.84
CA LYS A 203 15.11 -3.44 9.05
C LYS A 203 15.44 -4.24 7.80
N THR A 204 14.45 -4.61 6.99
CA THR A 204 14.73 -5.35 5.75
C THR A 204 15.30 -4.44 4.68
N SER A 205 16.47 -4.81 4.14
CA SER A 205 17.15 -4.06 3.08
C SER A 205 16.89 -4.69 1.72
N LEU A 206 16.22 -3.95 0.83
CA LEU A 206 16.02 -4.34 -0.57
C LEU A 206 17.16 -3.79 -1.42
N THR A 207 18.27 -4.52 -1.45
CA THR A 207 19.50 -4.13 -2.15
C THR A 207 19.44 -4.47 -3.63
N LYS A 208 20.37 -3.90 -4.41
CA LYS A 208 20.60 -4.28 -5.81
C LYS A 208 20.78 -5.79 -5.99
N LYS A 209 21.47 -6.48 -5.08
CA LYS A 209 21.70 -7.94 -5.19
C LYS A 209 20.39 -8.73 -5.09
N VAL A 210 19.48 -8.33 -4.21
CA VAL A 210 18.14 -8.95 -4.10
C VAL A 210 17.35 -8.71 -5.39
N LEU A 211 17.36 -7.47 -5.88
CA LEU A 211 16.64 -7.06 -7.09
C LEU A 211 17.18 -7.72 -8.37
N ASP A 212 18.50 -7.93 -8.44
CA ASP A 212 19.19 -8.61 -9.54
C ASP A 212 18.88 -10.10 -9.63
N HIS A 213 18.45 -10.71 -8.52
CA HIS A 213 18.23 -12.15 -8.47
C HIS A 213 16.98 -12.56 -9.29
N PRO A 214 17.02 -13.68 -10.05
CA PRO A 214 15.88 -14.14 -10.86
C PRO A 214 14.58 -14.34 -10.06
N ASN A 215 14.67 -14.64 -8.77
CA ASN A 215 13.50 -14.79 -7.89
C ASN A 215 12.68 -13.49 -7.78
N ALA A 216 13.30 -12.32 -7.95
CA ALA A 216 12.62 -11.02 -7.90
C ALA A 216 11.93 -10.63 -9.22
N SER A 217 11.98 -11.48 -10.26
CA SER A 217 11.46 -11.19 -11.61
C SER A 217 9.96 -10.85 -11.65
N ARG A 218 9.17 -11.36 -10.70
CA ARG A 218 7.72 -11.06 -10.62
C ARG A 218 7.39 -9.78 -9.85
N LEU A 219 8.36 -9.15 -9.18
CA LEU A 219 8.12 -7.99 -8.35
C LEU A 219 7.62 -6.81 -9.20
N MET A 220 6.49 -6.23 -8.81
CA MET A 220 5.85 -5.11 -9.51
C MET A 220 5.92 -3.82 -8.71
N CYS A 221 5.74 -3.91 -7.39
CA CYS A 221 5.81 -2.75 -6.51
C CYS A 221 6.26 -3.12 -5.09
N VAL A 222 6.74 -2.11 -4.38
CA VAL A 222 7.22 -2.21 -3.00
C VAL A 222 6.55 -1.15 -2.15
N GLY A 223 6.03 -1.55 -0.99
CA GLY A 223 5.56 -0.65 0.06
C GLY A 223 6.56 -0.56 1.20
N ALA A 224 7.12 0.62 1.41
CA ALA A 224 7.75 0.97 2.67
C ALA A 224 6.66 1.34 3.67
N PHE A 225 6.38 0.44 4.62
CA PHE A 225 5.45 0.67 5.75
C PHE A 225 6.13 1.50 6.85
N CYS A 226 6.75 2.59 6.42
CA CYS A 226 7.45 3.60 7.20
C CYS A 226 7.61 4.87 6.34
N ILE A 227 8.23 5.90 6.91
CA ILE A 227 8.42 7.18 6.22
C ILE A 227 9.69 7.13 5.36
N GLY A 228 10.78 6.63 5.94
CA GLY A 228 12.06 6.51 5.26
C GLY A 228 12.09 5.33 4.28
N THR A 229 12.87 5.49 3.21
CA THR A 229 13.08 4.47 2.17
C THR A 229 14.55 4.17 1.94
N ASN A 230 15.42 4.52 2.90
CA ASN A 230 16.88 4.38 2.79
C ASN A 230 17.33 2.92 2.62
N GLN A 231 16.54 1.99 3.13
CA GLN A 231 16.72 0.55 3.05
C GLN A 231 16.35 -0.04 1.68
N ILE A 232 15.86 0.79 0.74
CA ILE A 232 15.44 0.36 -0.60
C ILE A 232 16.35 1.02 -1.64
N ASP A 233 16.94 0.21 -2.54
CA ASP A 233 17.62 0.73 -3.71
C ASP A 233 16.59 1.25 -4.74
N LEU A 234 16.19 2.52 -4.56
CA LEU A 234 15.16 3.16 -5.38
C LEU A 234 15.55 3.25 -6.86
N ALA A 235 16.84 3.45 -7.14
CA ALA A 235 17.36 3.57 -8.50
C ALA A 235 17.28 2.23 -9.24
N GLU A 236 17.68 1.14 -8.58
CA GLU A 236 17.54 -0.21 -9.16
C GLU A 236 16.08 -0.66 -9.26
N CYS A 237 15.21 -0.23 -8.33
CA CYS A 237 13.77 -0.45 -8.49
C CYS A 237 13.23 0.26 -9.74
N GLU A 238 13.63 1.51 -9.99
CA GLU A 238 13.18 2.30 -11.14
C GLU A 238 13.61 1.66 -12.47
N THR A 239 14.88 1.24 -12.59
CA THR A 239 15.42 0.61 -13.81
C THR A 239 14.70 -0.69 -14.17
N ARG A 240 14.14 -1.39 -13.17
CA ARG A 240 13.39 -2.65 -13.33
C ARG A 240 11.88 -2.46 -13.48
N GLY A 241 11.40 -1.21 -13.51
CA GLY A 241 9.97 -0.92 -13.58
C GLY A 241 9.22 -1.37 -12.32
N ILE A 242 9.84 -1.18 -11.14
CA ILE A 242 9.27 -1.51 -9.83
C ILE A 242 8.97 -0.20 -9.10
N ALA A 243 7.68 0.09 -8.90
CA ALA A 243 7.24 1.30 -8.23
C ALA A 243 7.33 1.15 -6.70
N VAL A 244 7.91 2.14 -6.02
CA VAL A 244 8.06 2.15 -4.56
C VAL A 244 7.15 3.23 -3.97
N PHE A 245 6.41 2.88 -2.92
CA PHE A 245 5.50 3.77 -2.19
C PHE A 245 5.85 3.78 -0.71
N ASN A 246 5.73 4.93 -0.05
CA ASN A 246 5.89 5.08 1.40
C ASN A 246 4.67 5.76 2.02
N ALA A 247 4.73 6.05 3.32
CA ALA A 247 3.67 6.75 4.07
C ALA A 247 4.16 8.12 4.58
N PRO A 248 4.35 9.13 3.71
CA PRO A 248 5.13 10.31 4.03
C PRO A 248 4.50 11.23 5.09
N TYR A 249 3.20 11.09 5.36
CA TYR A 249 2.45 11.98 6.25
C TYR A 249 1.83 11.26 7.46
N SER A 250 1.88 9.93 7.53
CA SER A 250 1.12 9.15 8.51
C SER A 250 1.59 9.29 9.96
N ASN A 251 2.79 9.83 10.18
CA ASN A 251 3.34 10.10 11.52
C ASN A 251 3.39 11.60 11.88
N THR A 252 2.87 12.49 11.02
CA THR A 252 3.01 13.94 11.19
C THR A 252 2.52 14.37 12.57
N ARG A 253 1.34 13.88 12.97
CA ARG A 253 0.71 14.23 14.24
C ARG A 253 1.51 13.75 15.45
N SER A 254 2.03 12.52 15.42
CA SER A 254 2.83 11.94 16.50
C SER A 254 4.09 12.77 16.78
N VAL A 255 4.79 13.22 15.72
CA VAL A 255 5.98 14.07 15.87
C VAL A 255 5.60 15.44 16.43
N VAL A 256 4.49 16.03 15.98
CA VAL A 256 3.98 17.32 16.49
C VAL A 256 3.71 17.24 17.99
N GLU A 257 3.00 16.20 18.44
CA GLU A 257 2.67 16.00 19.85
C GLU A 257 3.92 15.81 20.70
N LEU A 258 4.86 14.98 20.23
CA LEU A 258 6.12 14.76 20.93
C LEU A 258 6.95 16.05 21.02
N SER A 259 7.11 16.80 19.93
CA SER A 259 7.84 18.07 19.92
C SER A 259 7.26 19.07 20.93
N ILE A 260 5.93 19.23 20.96
CA ILE A 260 5.24 20.13 21.90
C ILE A 260 5.45 19.67 23.34
N GLY A 261 5.28 18.39 23.62
CA GLY A 261 5.53 17.81 24.94
C GLY A 261 6.96 18.05 25.42
N LEU A 262 7.95 17.75 24.57
CA LEU A 262 9.37 17.94 24.87
C LEU A 262 9.70 19.41 25.16
N MET A 263 9.14 20.36 24.41
CA MET A 263 9.33 21.79 24.69
C MET A 263 8.85 22.15 26.11
N VAL A 264 7.66 21.69 26.51
CA VAL A 264 7.16 21.94 27.87
C VAL A 264 8.06 21.28 28.93
N MET A 265 8.49 20.04 28.70
CA MET A 265 9.37 19.32 29.64
C MET A 265 10.72 20.01 29.84
N LEU A 266 11.36 20.46 28.76
CA LEU A 266 12.66 21.15 28.79
C LEU A 266 12.57 22.53 29.45
N THR A 267 11.48 23.27 29.20
CA THR A 267 11.29 24.63 29.76
C THR A 267 11.10 24.60 31.28
N ARG A 268 10.70 23.45 31.82
CA ARG A 268 10.38 23.26 33.25
C ARG A 268 11.39 22.37 33.97
N ASP A 269 12.38 21.82 33.24
CA ASP A 269 13.39 20.89 33.73
C ASP A 269 12.76 19.65 34.41
N ILE A 270 11.71 19.11 33.80
CA ILE A 270 10.89 18.05 34.42
C ILE A 270 11.66 16.75 34.58
N PHE A 271 12.48 16.37 33.59
CA PHE A 271 13.17 15.08 33.61
C PHE A 271 14.17 14.98 34.77
N GLU A 272 14.99 16.02 34.95
CA GLU A 272 15.95 16.13 36.07
C GLU A 272 15.23 16.14 37.42
N LYS A 273 14.20 16.99 37.58
CA LYS A 273 13.43 17.09 38.83
C LYS A 273 12.72 15.79 39.16
N SER A 274 12.15 15.10 38.17
CA SER A 274 11.53 13.79 38.35
C SER A 274 12.57 12.76 38.80
N THR A 275 13.74 12.72 38.16
CA THR A 275 14.83 11.80 38.51
C THR A 275 15.30 12.01 39.95
N LYS A 276 15.51 13.26 40.37
CA LYS A 276 15.82 13.63 41.75
C LYS A 276 14.74 13.19 42.74
N MET A 277 13.46 13.42 42.40
CA MET A 277 12.33 13.04 43.23
C MET A 277 12.24 11.53 43.42
N HIS A 278 12.48 10.73 42.37
CA HIS A 278 12.58 9.27 42.45
C HIS A 278 13.74 8.81 43.36
N ALA A 279 14.82 9.59 43.46
CA ALA A 279 15.91 9.37 44.40
C ALA A 279 15.65 9.93 45.81
N GLY A 280 14.44 10.44 46.09
CA GLY A 280 14.05 11.00 47.39
C GLY A 280 14.47 12.45 47.63
N ILE A 281 15.00 13.14 46.62
CA ILE A 281 15.44 14.53 46.72
C ILE A 281 14.29 15.47 46.33
N TRP A 282 13.84 16.32 47.27
CA TRP A 282 12.78 17.29 47.05
C TRP A 282 13.33 18.64 46.55
N ASP A 283 13.25 18.89 45.23
CA ASP A 283 13.74 20.11 44.57
C ASP A 283 12.57 21.02 44.14
N LYS A 284 11.90 21.65 45.11
CA LYS A 284 10.80 22.58 44.86
C LYS A 284 11.34 24.00 44.64
N SER A 285 11.62 24.32 43.37
CA SER A 285 12.08 25.65 42.95
C SER A 285 11.38 26.14 41.68
N ALA A 286 11.13 27.46 41.62
CA ALA A 286 10.66 28.16 40.43
C ALA A 286 11.82 28.71 39.57
N THR A 287 13.05 28.67 40.07
CA THR A 287 14.25 29.13 39.35
C THR A 287 14.41 28.35 38.05
N ASN A 288 14.72 29.05 36.95
CA ASN A 288 14.89 28.49 35.61
C ASN A 288 13.72 27.62 35.14
N SER A 289 12.50 28.01 35.48
CA SER A 289 11.28 27.29 35.13
C SER A 289 10.28 28.27 34.52
N TYR A 290 9.98 28.12 33.22
CA TYR A 290 9.22 29.14 32.48
C TYR A 290 7.96 28.57 31.81
N GLU A 291 6.95 29.42 31.63
CA GLU A 291 5.83 29.14 30.72
C GLU A 291 6.29 29.27 29.26
N ILE A 292 5.74 28.44 28.38
CA ILE A 292 5.96 28.55 26.92
C ILE A 292 5.13 29.68 26.29
N ARG A 293 4.05 30.11 26.94
CA ARG A 293 3.17 31.19 26.45
C ARG A 293 3.97 32.51 26.31
N GLY A 294 3.75 33.20 25.19
CA GLY A 294 4.42 34.46 24.85
C GLY A 294 5.87 34.31 24.40
N LYS A 295 6.38 33.07 24.27
CA LYS A 295 7.71 32.79 23.73
C LYS A 295 7.65 32.62 22.21
N LYS A 296 8.79 32.75 21.57
CA LYS A 296 8.94 32.65 20.11
C LYS A 296 9.48 31.28 19.73
N ILE A 297 8.80 30.58 18.83
CA ILE A 297 9.32 29.35 18.22
C ILE A 297 9.79 29.64 16.79
N GLY A 298 11.00 29.18 16.49
CA GLY A 298 11.60 29.20 15.17
C GLY A 298 11.59 27.80 14.56
N LEU A 299 10.84 27.63 13.48
CA LEU A 299 10.74 26.37 12.74
C LEU A 299 11.69 26.39 11.53
N VAL A 300 12.62 25.43 11.47
CA VAL A 300 13.49 25.23 10.31
C VAL A 300 12.87 24.13 9.45
N GLY A 301 12.29 24.52 8.31
CA GLY A 301 11.44 23.66 7.49
C GLY A 301 9.96 23.84 7.84
N TYR A 302 9.16 24.26 6.85
CA TYR A 302 7.73 24.54 6.99
C TYR A 302 6.90 23.63 6.07
N GLY A 303 7.22 22.33 6.13
CA GLY A 303 6.47 21.25 5.50
C GLY A 303 5.31 20.75 6.39
N ASN A 304 4.91 19.48 6.24
CA ASN A 304 3.74 18.93 6.95
C ASN A 304 3.86 19.00 8.48
N ILE A 305 5.03 18.66 9.03
CA ILE A 305 5.24 18.69 10.49
C ILE A 305 5.34 20.14 10.98
N GLY A 306 6.17 20.97 10.33
CA GLY A 306 6.35 22.37 10.73
C GLY A 306 5.04 23.18 10.69
N THR A 307 4.22 22.98 9.65
CA THR A 307 2.90 23.62 9.57
C THR A 307 1.97 23.16 10.69
N GLN A 308 1.88 21.86 11.00
CA GLN A 308 1.06 21.41 12.13
C GLN A 308 1.58 21.89 13.49
N ILE A 309 2.90 21.93 13.70
CA ILE A 309 3.49 22.51 14.92
C ILE A 309 3.10 23.98 15.04
N SER A 310 3.10 24.75 13.94
CA SER A 310 2.70 26.16 14.00
C SER A 310 1.29 26.36 14.54
N VAL A 311 0.32 25.56 14.08
CA VAL A 311 -1.08 25.65 14.55
C VAL A 311 -1.18 25.34 16.04
N ILE A 312 -0.53 24.26 16.50
CA ILE A 312 -0.61 23.86 17.92
C ILE A 312 0.19 24.79 18.82
N ALA A 313 1.34 25.29 18.36
CA ALA A 313 2.15 26.25 19.09
C ALA A 313 1.41 27.59 19.28
N GLU A 314 0.72 28.09 18.25
CA GLU A 314 -0.14 29.28 18.38
C GLU A 314 -1.30 29.05 19.35
N ALA A 315 -1.93 27.88 19.31
CA ALA A 315 -3.01 27.52 20.24
C ALA A 315 -2.53 27.48 21.71
N LEU A 316 -1.24 27.19 21.95
CA LEU A 316 -0.59 27.27 23.26
C LEU A 316 -0.04 28.67 23.60
N GLY A 317 -0.24 29.64 22.71
CA GLY A 317 0.13 31.04 22.89
C GLY A 317 1.59 31.36 22.57
N LEU A 318 2.28 30.55 21.76
CA LEU A 318 3.59 30.93 21.19
C LEU A 318 3.42 31.85 19.98
N GLU A 319 4.43 32.68 19.75
CA GLU A 319 4.60 33.39 18.48
C GLU A 319 5.43 32.52 17.53
N VAL A 320 4.89 32.22 16.34
CA VAL A 320 5.54 31.31 15.39
C VAL A 320 6.28 32.06 14.30
N TYR A 321 7.55 31.70 14.12
CA TYR A 321 8.40 32.11 13.03
C TYR A 321 8.92 30.87 12.30
N PHE A 322 9.15 30.97 10.99
CA PHE A 322 9.69 29.85 10.23
C PHE A 322 10.64 30.29 9.12
N TYR A 323 11.55 29.41 8.75
CA TYR A 323 12.37 29.54 7.55
C TYR A 323 12.24 28.27 6.69
N ASP A 324 12.04 28.45 5.39
CA ASP A 324 12.04 27.39 4.40
C ASP A 324 12.67 27.94 3.11
N ILE A 325 13.41 27.08 2.39
CA ILE A 325 14.04 27.43 1.12
C ILE A 325 13.00 27.62 0.00
N VAL A 326 11.85 26.98 0.14
CA VAL A 326 10.70 27.13 -0.76
C VAL A 326 9.76 28.18 -0.18
N ASP A 327 9.10 28.95 -1.05
CA ASP A 327 8.04 29.81 -0.59
C ASP A 327 6.82 29.00 -0.13
N LYS A 328 6.36 29.28 1.09
CA LYS A 328 5.27 28.55 1.74
C LYS A 328 4.26 29.57 2.27
N LEU A 329 2.99 29.30 2.02
CA LEU A 329 1.91 30.07 2.62
C LEU A 329 1.93 29.86 4.14
N ALA A 330 2.02 30.95 4.89
CA ALA A 330 1.92 30.90 6.34
C ALA A 330 0.50 30.50 6.77
N LEU A 331 0.40 29.67 7.81
CA LEU A 331 -0.87 29.37 8.46
C LEU A 331 -1.02 30.20 9.73
N GLY A 332 -2.22 30.73 9.98
CA GLY A 332 -2.48 31.53 11.17
C GLY A 332 -1.65 32.82 11.21
N ASN A 333 -0.97 33.05 12.33
CA ASN A 333 -0.13 34.23 12.54
C ASN A 333 1.36 33.95 12.31
N ALA A 334 1.72 32.79 11.74
CA ALA A 334 3.10 32.39 11.52
C ALA A 334 3.81 33.37 10.57
N LYS A 335 5.06 33.72 10.90
CA LYS A 335 5.84 34.71 10.14
C LYS A 335 7.05 34.06 9.47
N LYS A 336 7.15 34.21 8.15
CA LYS A 336 8.33 33.76 7.40
C LYS A 336 9.51 34.70 7.65
N CYS A 337 10.66 34.14 8.03
CA CYS A 337 11.95 34.81 8.08
C CYS A 337 12.67 34.70 6.74
N LYS A 338 13.47 35.71 6.39
CA LYS A 338 14.26 35.75 5.14
C LYS A 338 15.52 34.90 5.21
N SER A 339 15.98 34.55 6.40
CA SER A 339 17.18 33.73 6.61
C SER A 339 17.13 32.95 7.93
N LEU A 340 17.94 31.89 8.04
CA LEU A 340 18.16 31.17 9.30
C LEU A 340 18.71 32.10 10.40
N LYS A 341 19.60 33.02 10.05
CA LYS A 341 20.18 33.97 11.01
C LYS A 341 19.11 34.88 11.63
N GLU A 342 18.19 35.39 10.81
CA GLU A 342 17.04 36.15 11.30
C GLU A 342 16.19 35.31 12.26
N LEU A 343 15.83 34.09 11.84
CA LEU A 343 15.04 33.16 12.65
C LEU A 343 15.68 32.90 14.03
N PHE A 344 16.97 32.52 14.04
CA PHE A 344 17.70 32.16 15.25
C PHE A 344 17.92 33.34 16.20
N SER A 345 18.05 34.55 15.66
CA SER A 345 18.15 35.77 16.49
C SER A 345 16.86 36.12 17.25
N LEU A 346 15.71 35.59 16.79
CA LEU A 346 14.38 35.90 17.35
C LEU A 346 13.87 34.81 18.30
N ALA A 347 14.17 33.55 18.00
CA ALA A 347 13.51 32.39 18.60
C ALA A 347 14.04 32.01 19.99
N ASP A 348 13.12 31.69 20.90
CA ASP A 348 13.42 31.04 22.19
C ASP A 348 13.48 29.52 22.06
N PHE A 349 12.66 28.96 21.16
CA PHE A 349 12.63 27.55 20.79
C PHE A 349 13.06 27.39 19.34
N ILE A 350 13.95 26.46 19.03
CA ILE A 350 14.34 26.14 17.66
C ILE A 350 14.03 24.66 17.42
N SER A 351 13.20 24.37 16.40
CA SER A 351 12.81 23.01 16.07
C SER A 351 13.04 22.71 14.59
N LEU A 352 13.75 21.62 14.31
CA LEU A 352 14.15 21.22 12.96
C LEU A 352 13.15 20.23 12.34
N HIS A 353 12.70 20.51 11.13
CA HIS A 353 11.73 19.73 10.36
C HIS A 353 12.07 19.68 8.86
N VAL A 354 13.35 19.41 8.56
CA VAL A 354 13.86 19.30 7.19
C VAL A 354 13.92 17.85 6.70
N ASP A 355 13.98 17.66 5.38
CA ASP A 355 14.17 16.34 4.78
C ASP A 355 15.63 15.84 4.88
N GLY A 356 15.87 14.59 4.47
CA GLY A 356 17.19 13.95 4.55
C GLY A 356 18.06 14.13 3.31
N ARG A 357 17.85 15.17 2.49
CA ARG A 357 18.73 15.42 1.33
C ARG A 357 20.13 15.77 1.80
N LYS A 358 21.15 15.36 1.03
CA LYS A 358 22.57 15.57 1.35
C LYS A 358 22.92 17.04 1.63
N SER A 359 22.25 17.98 0.97
CA SER A 359 22.42 19.43 1.19
C SER A 359 22.08 19.89 2.61
N ASN A 360 21.34 19.09 3.40
CA ASN A 360 20.98 19.41 4.78
C ASN A 360 21.99 18.88 5.80
N THR A 361 23.11 18.29 5.36
CA THR A 361 24.14 17.76 6.26
C THR A 361 24.82 18.88 7.05
N ASN A 362 24.77 18.79 8.37
CA ASN A 362 25.36 19.75 9.31
C ASN A 362 25.00 21.21 9.02
N ILE A 363 23.77 21.47 8.56
CA ILE A 363 23.29 22.85 8.38
C ILE A 363 23.19 23.61 9.70
N ILE A 364 23.19 22.91 10.83
CA ILE A 364 23.31 23.51 12.16
C ILE A 364 24.66 23.10 12.76
N GLY A 365 25.65 24.00 12.67
CA GLY A 365 26.96 23.86 13.29
C GLY A 365 27.28 25.01 14.25
N THR A 366 28.58 25.15 14.58
CA THR A 366 29.09 26.17 15.51
C THR A 366 28.66 27.59 15.13
N GLN A 367 28.66 27.91 13.82
CA GLN A 367 28.27 29.22 13.33
C GLN A 367 26.78 29.48 13.59
N GLU A 368 25.92 28.52 13.29
CA GLU A 368 24.47 28.67 13.47
C GLU A 368 24.08 28.76 14.94
N PHE A 369 24.70 27.96 15.81
CA PHE A 369 24.52 28.08 17.27
C PHE A 369 24.91 29.48 17.78
N SER A 370 25.91 30.13 17.17
CA SER A 370 26.31 31.49 17.56
C SER A 370 25.24 32.55 17.25
N TRP A 371 24.36 32.31 16.27
CA TRP A 371 23.28 33.22 15.90
C TRP A 371 22.06 33.12 16.81
N MET A 372 21.95 32.04 17.58
CA MET A 372 20.84 31.81 18.48
C MET A 372 20.87 32.81 19.65
N LYS A 373 19.73 33.01 20.31
CA LYS A 373 19.70 33.67 21.62
C LYS A 373 20.46 32.82 22.65
N ASP A 374 20.83 33.43 23.77
CA ASP A 374 21.30 32.67 24.91
C ASP A 374 20.12 31.97 25.59
N HIS A 375 20.37 30.79 26.18
CA HIS A 375 19.37 29.96 26.83
C HIS A 375 18.22 29.46 25.93
N VAL A 376 18.49 29.22 24.64
CA VAL A 376 17.49 28.63 23.75
C VAL A 376 17.21 27.17 24.08
N ILE A 377 16.01 26.71 23.73
CA ILE A 377 15.65 25.29 23.72
C ILE A 377 15.72 24.77 22.28
N PHE A 378 16.46 23.69 22.07
CA PHE A 378 16.77 23.18 20.74
C PHE A 378 16.22 21.77 20.52
N LEU A 379 15.51 21.53 19.41
CA LEU A 379 14.89 20.25 19.10
C LEU A 379 15.29 19.77 17.71
N ASN A 380 15.73 18.50 17.63
CA ASN A 380 15.87 17.79 16.36
C ASN A 380 15.16 16.43 16.41
N LEU A 381 13.98 16.40 15.79
CA LEU A 381 13.19 15.18 15.55
C LEU A 381 13.05 14.88 14.05
N SER A 382 13.95 15.43 13.24
CA SER A 382 13.88 15.32 11.78
C SER A 382 14.86 14.29 11.23
N ARG A 383 16.15 14.64 11.11
CA ARG A 383 17.20 13.76 10.59
C ARG A 383 18.49 13.93 11.40
N GLY A 384 19.16 12.82 11.69
CA GLY A 384 20.32 12.80 12.59
C GLY A 384 21.54 13.56 12.07
N HIS A 385 21.74 13.61 10.75
CA HIS A 385 22.89 14.27 10.11
C HIS A 385 22.74 15.80 9.93
N VAL A 386 21.63 16.39 10.40
CA VAL A 386 21.33 17.82 10.20
C VAL A 386 22.12 18.71 11.17
N VAL A 387 22.52 18.14 12.31
CA VAL A 387 23.17 18.85 13.41
C VAL A 387 24.57 18.29 13.65
N ASP A 388 25.54 19.18 13.74
CA ASP A 388 26.90 18.85 14.20
C ASP A 388 26.88 18.60 15.72
N ILE A 389 27.02 17.32 16.12
CA ILE A 389 26.90 16.88 17.51
C ILE A 389 27.95 17.53 18.43
N PRO A 390 29.26 17.53 18.10
CA PRO A 390 30.26 18.30 18.84
C PRO A 390 29.90 19.77 19.06
N ALA A 391 29.37 20.45 18.04
CA ALA A 391 28.95 21.85 18.16
C ALA A 391 27.78 22.02 19.13
N LEU A 392 26.78 21.12 19.08
CA LEU A 392 25.67 21.10 20.03
C LEU A 392 26.14 20.84 21.47
N VAL A 393 27.05 19.88 21.68
CA VAL A 393 27.63 19.60 23.00
C VAL A 393 28.32 20.84 23.56
N HIS A 394 29.08 21.56 22.74
CA HIS A 394 29.71 22.82 23.14
C HIS A 394 28.67 23.92 23.47
N ALA A 395 27.61 24.04 22.67
CA ALA A 395 26.54 25.00 22.89
C ALA A 395 25.77 24.73 24.19
N ILE A 396 25.56 23.45 24.54
CA ILE A 396 24.95 23.05 25.83
C ILE A 396 25.89 23.38 26.98
N LYS A 397 27.17 22.98 26.91
CA LYS A 397 28.14 23.20 27.98
C LYS A 397 28.43 24.69 28.24
N SER A 398 28.34 25.54 27.22
CA SER A 398 28.50 26.99 27.35
C SER A 398 27.25 27.71 27.88
N GLY A 399 26.11 27.01 28.01
CA GLY A 399 24.83 27.59 28.43
C GLY A 399 24.08 28.34 27.31
N LYS A 400 24.63 28.38 26.10
CA LYS A 400 23.97 28.93 24.90
C LYS A 400 22.64 28.21 24.64
N VAL A 401 22.68 26.88 24.71
CA VAL A 401 21.49 26.01 24.68
C VAL A 401 21.17 25.60 26.11
N TRP A 402 20.02 26.04 26.62
CA TRP A 402 19.56 25.71 27.97
C TRP A 402 19.09 24.25 28.10
N GLY A 403 18.51 23.71 27.02
CA GLY A 403 18.07 22.33 26.97
C GLY A 403 17.87 21.87 25.54
N ALA A 404 18.01 20.57 25.31
CA ALA A 404 17.87 20.01 23.98
C ALA A 404 17.07 18.71 23.98
N ALA A 405 16.28 18.46 22.93
CA ALA A 405 15.69 17.15 22.68
C ALA A 405 16.07 16.62 21.30
N LEU A 406 16.56 15.39 21.26
CA LEU A 406 16.97 14.72 20.03
C LEU A 406 16.34 13.34 19.97
N ASP A 407 15.67 13.07 18.86
CA ASP A 407 15.09 11.76 18.55
C ASP A 407 15.90 11.00 17.50
N VAL A 408 16.80 11.68 16.79
CA VAL A 408 17.53 11.14 15.64
C VAL A 408 19.01 11.49 15.75
N PHE A 409 19.87 10.57 15.30
CA PHE A 409 21.32 10.67 15.51
C PHE A 409 22.11 10.33 14.24
N PRO A 410 23.33 10.86 14.06
CA PRO A 410 24.17 10.50 12.91
C PRO A 410 24.46 8.99 12.83
N VAL A 411 24.59 8.34 13.99
CA VAL A 411 24.78 6.90 14.15
C VAL A 411 23.75 6.40 15.15
N GLU A 412 22.93 5.44 14.72
CA GLU A 412 21.86 4.82 15.51
C GLU A 412 22.10 3.31 15.63
N PRO A 413 21.78 2.70 16.78
CA PRO A 413 21.80 1.25 16.94
C PRO A 413 20.88 0.57 15.93
N LYS A 414 21.28 -0.60 15.40
CA LYS A 414 20.44 -1.38 14.47
C LYS A 414 19.34 -2.15 15.19
N THR A 415 19.58 -2.50 16.45
CA THR A 415 18.66 -3.25 17.29
C THR A 415 18.59 -2.64 18.69
N ASN A 416 17.60 -3.07 19.47
CA ASN A 416 17.44 -2.62 20.86
C ASN A 416 18.48 -3.25 21.81
N ASP A 417 19.24 -4.25 21.33
CA ASP A 417 20.24 -4.97 22.12
C ASP A 417 21.63 -4.33 22.01
N GLU A 418 21.81 -3.38 21.09
CA GLU A 418 23.04 -2.63 20.88
C GLU A 418 23.10 -1.39 21.78
N GLU A 419 24.27 -1.09 22.35
CA GLU A 419 24.45 0.11 23.16
C GLU A 419 24.39 1.38 22.29
N PHE A 420 23.56 2.34 22.71
CA PHE A 420 23.57 3.69 22.14
C PHE A 420 24.77 4.50 22.65
N VAL A 421 25.72 4.81 21.78
CA VAL A 421 26.92 5.61 22.11
C VAL A 421 26.80 7.01 21.47
N ASN A 422 26.77 8.05 22.31
CA ASN A 422 26.68 9.44 21.85
C ASN A 422 27.21 10.41 22.93
N GLU A 423 27.87 11.50 22.51
CA GLU A 423 28.44 12.53 23.39
C GLU A 423 27.39 13.32 24.18
N LEU A 424 26.12 13.26 23.77
CA LEU A 424 25.00 13.90 24.46
C LEU A 424 24.58 13.16 25.74
N ARG A 425 25.02 11.90 25.93
CA ARG A 425 24.69 11.11 27.12
C ARG A 425 25.21 11.79 28.39
N GLY A 426 24.34 11.91 29.40
CA GLY A 426 24.69 12.46 30.71
C GLY A 426 24.81 13.98 30.76
N LEU A 427 24.51 14.70 29.68
CA LEU A 427 24.41 16.16 29.72
C LEU A 427 23.12 16.59 30.45
N PRO A 428 23.16 17.67 31.25
CA PRO A 428 22.00 18.17 31.98
C PRO A 428 20.94 18.74 31.03
N ASN A 429 19.66 18.56 31.37
CA ASN A 429 18.51 19.06 30.61
C ASN A 429 18.53 18.69 29.11
N VAL A 430 19.03 17.48 28.81
CA VAL A 430 18.98 16.87 27.48
C VAL A 430 18.06 15.66 27.50
N ILE A 431 17.08 15.63 26.59
CA ILE A 431 16.17 14.49 26.42
C ILE A 431 16.56 13.75 25.13
N LEU A 432 16.89 12.47 25.25
CA LEU A 432 17.24 11.62 24.12
C LEU A 432 16.16 10.55 23.96
N THR A 433 15.57 10.45 22.77
CA THR A 433 14.57 9.43 22.45
C THR A 433 15.06 8.55 21.30
N PRO A 434 14.77 7.24 21.30
CA PRO A 434 15.38 6.29 20.36
C PRO A 434 14.63 6.23 19.02
N HIS A 435 14.56 7.35 18.29
CA HIS A 435 13.92 7.45 16.97
C HIS A 435 12.44 6.99 16.99
N ILE A 436 11.69 7.50 17.95
CA ILE A 436 10.29 7.14 18.21
C ILE A 436 9.30 8.26 17.91
N GLY A 437 9.73 9.38 17.31
CA GLY A 437 8.84 10.51 17.02
C GLY A 437 7.62 10.13 16.17
N GLY A 438 7.76 9.14 15.30
CA GLY A 438 6.64 8.57 14.53
C GLY A 438 6.10 7.23 15.02
N SER A 439 6.61 6.70 16.13
CA SER A 439 6.35 5.34 16.60
C SER A 439 5.18 5.32 17.59
N THR A 440 3.96 5.47 17.05
CA THR A 440 2.69 5.37 17.79
C THR A 440 1.77 4.35 17.11
N GLU A 441 0.82 3.79 17.87
CA GLU A 441 -0.15 2.81 17.34
C GLU A 441 -1.02 3.46 16.25
N GLU A 442 -1.43 4.72 16.43
CA GLU A 442 -2.19 5.49 15.46
C GLU A 442 -1.40 5.71 14.16
N ALA A 443 -0.11 6.02 14.26
CA ALA A 443 0.75 6.13 13.09
C ALA A 443 0.89 4.77 12.38
N GLN A 444 1.04 3.67 13.11
CA GLN A 444 1.09 2.33 12.50
C GLN A 444 -0.22 1.96 11.81
N ALA A 445 -1.37 2.30 12.39
CA ALA A 445 -2.68 2.13 11.76
C ALA A 445 -2.79 2.95 10.46
N ASN A 446 -2.46 4.25 10.51
CA ASN A 446 -2.48 5.15 9.35
C ASN A 446 -1.54 4.67 8.22
N ILE A 447 -0.35 4.16 8.57
CA ILE A 447 0.58 3.56 7.59
C ILE A 447 -0.03 2.29 6.99
N GLY A 448 -0.62 1.45 7.84
CA GLY A 448 -1.29 0.21 7.47
C GLY A 448 -2.50 0.39 6.57
N GLU A 449 -3.11 1.57 6.53
CA GLU A 449 -4.19 1.90 5.60
C GLU A 449 -3.66 2.60 4.33
N PHE A 450 -2.73 3.54 4.49
CA PHE A 450 -2.25 4.38 3.40
C PHE A 450 -1.42 3.62 2.35
N VAL A 451 -0.43 2.84 2.79
CA VAL A 451 0.50 2.17 1.85
C VAL A 451 -0.23 1.10 1.01
N PRO A 452 -1.08 0.23 1.60
CA PRO A 452 -1.85 -0.73 0.80
C PRO A 452 -2.78 -0.05 -0.19
N ALA A 453 -3.43 1.06 0.18
CA ALA A 453 -4.27 1.81 -0.76
C ALA A 453 -3.47 2.27 -2.00
N LYS A 454 -2.23 2.73 -1.83
CA LYS A 454 -1.34 3.11 -2.93
C LYS A 454 -0.91 1.93 -3.79
N LEU A 455 -0.52 0.82 -3.15
CA LEU A 455 -0.15 -0.40 -3.86
C LEU A 455 -1.34 -0.97 -4.66
N LEU A 456 -2.54 -0.97 -4.08
CA LEU A 456 -3.77 -1.39 -4.74
C LEU A 456 -4.13 -0.50 -5.92
N GLN A 457 -4.00 0.82 -5.80
CA GLN A 457 -4.19 1.75 -6.92
C GLN A 457 -3.23 1.42 -8.07
N PHE A 458 -1.94 1.24 -7.78
CA PHE A 458 -0.96 0.86 -8.82
C PHE A 458 -1.29 -0.46 -9.50
N ILE A 459 -1.68 -1.48 -8.74
CA ILE A 459 -1.99 -2.80 -9.28
C ILE A 459 -3.28 -2.77 -10.12
N ASN A 460 -4.32 -2.10 -9.63
CA ASN A 460 -5.66 -2.14 -10.22
C ASN A 460 -5.87 -1.11 -11.35
N ASN A 461 -5.21 0.06 -11.32
CA ASN A 461 -5.44 1.12 -12.30
C ASN A 461 -4.17 1.78 -12.86
N GLY A 462 -2.99 1.34 -12.42
CA GLY A 462 -1.69 1.86 -12.89
C GLY A 462 -1.26 3.18 -12.26
N SER A 463 -1.98 3.74 -11.30
CA SER A 463 -1.60 4.99 -10.65
C SER A 463 -0.26 4.86 -9.92
N THR A 464 0.64 5.80 -10.18
CA THR A 464 1.96 5.92 -9.54
C THR A 464 2.04 7.19 -8.70
N TYR A 465 0.90 7.84 -8.43
CA TYR A 465 0.84 9.06 -7.63
C TYR A 465 1.28 8.83 -6.17
N GLY A 466 2.30 9.58 -5.75
CA GLY A 466 2.96 9.40 -4.46
C GLY A 466 4.02 8.28 -4.44
N SER A 467 4.45 7.78 -5.61
CA SER A 467 5.64 6.94 -5.69
C SER A 467 6.90 7.77 -5.44
N VAL A 468 7.89 7.17 -4.77
CA VAL A 468 9.16 7.85 -4.42
C VAL A 468 10.27 7.66 -5.45
N ASN A 469 10.07 6.83 -6.48
CA ASN A 469 11.10 6.50 -7.47
C ASN A 469 10.58 6.41 -8.92
N PHE A 470 9.31 6.77 -9.17
CA PHE A 470 8.65 6.51 -10.44
C PHE A 470 7.96 7.76 -11.00
N PRO A 471 7.81 7.93 -12.32
CA PRO A 471 7.03 9.03 -12.88
C PRO A 471 5.61 9.05 -12.30
N GLU A 472 5.23 10.13 -11.63
CA GLU A 472 3.93 10.23 -10.95
C GLU A 472 2.77 10.49 -11.92
N LEU A 473 1.91 9.48 -12.11
CA LEU A 473 0.71 9.51 -12.94
C LEU A 473 -0.53 9.13 -12.15
N GLN A 474 -1.65 9.77 -12.49
CA GLN A 474 -2.98 9.41 -12.03
C GLN A 474 -3.99 9.70 -13.13
N LEU A 475 -4.74 8.68 -13.54
CA LEU A 475 -5.81 8.78 -14.53
C LEU A 475 -7.10 8.24 -13.93
N PRO A 476 -8.26 8.89 -14.19
CA PRO A 476 -9.55 8.30 -13.85
C PRO A 476 -9.70 6.95 -14.59
N PRO A 477 -10.37 5.95 -14.00
CA PRO A 477 -10.76 4.76 -14.76
C PRO A 477 -11.71 5.18 -15.89
N LEU A 478 -11.62 4.50 -17.03
CA LEU A 478 -12.57 4.67 -18.13
C LEU A 478 -13.40 3.41 -18.25
N GLU A 479 -14.71 3.59 -18.37
CA GLU A 479 -15.65 2.52 -18.73
C GLU A 479 -15.49 2.20 -20.22
N ASP A 480 -15.73 0.94 -20.60
CA ASP A 480 -15.65 0.46 -21.99
C ASP A 480 -14.33 0.67 -22.72
N ALA A 481 -13.23 0.66 -21.97
CA ALA A 481 -11.87 0.68 -22.49
C ALA A 481 -11.05 -0.48 -21.92
N HIS A 482 -9.95 -0.83 -22.59
CA HIS A 482 -8.87 -1.61 -21.97
C HIS A 482 -7.71 -0.69 -21.60
N ARG A 483 -7.09 -0.93 -20.44
CA ARG A 483 -5.98 -0.11 -19.94
C ARG A 483 -4.64 -0.81 -20.07
N LEU A 484 -3.74 -0.17 -20.80
CA LEU A 484 -2.39 -0.64 -21.09
C LEU A 484 -1.37 0.24 -20.37
N LEU A 485 -0.49 -0.41 -19.61
CA LEU A 485 0.63 0.20 -18.90
C LEU A 485 1.92 -0.17 -19.63
N HIS A 486 2.68 0.83 -20.04
CA HIS A 486 3.95 0.62 -20.73
C HIS A 486 5.07 1.41 -20.04
N ILE A 487 5.99 0.68 -19.44
CA ILE A 487 7.20 1.19 -18.79
C ILE A 487 8.36 0.95 -19.76
N HIS A 488 9.13 1.98 -20.05
CA HIS A 488 10.20 1.95 -21.05
C HIS A 488 11.40 2.81 -20.64
N HIS A 489 12.56 2.56 -21.23
CA HIS A 489 13.68 3.50 -21.13
C HIS A 489 13.31 4.82 -21.82
N ASN A 490 13.71 5.94 -21.24
CA ASN A 490 13.41 7.27 -21.78
C ASN A 490 14.28 7.59 -23.01
N VAL A 491 13.90 7.03 -24.18
CA VAL A 491 14.61 7.18 -25.44
C VAL A 491 13.75 7.89 -26.50
N PRO A 492 14.35 8.71 -27.39
CA PRO A 492 13.61 9.35 -28.48
C PRO A 492 12.90 8.34 -29.40
N GLY A 493 11.66 8.65 -29.80
CA GLY A 493 10.89 7.85 -30.74
C GLY A 493 10.07 6.71 -30.12
N ILE A 494 10.21 6.42 -28.83
CA ILE A 494 9.48 5.33 -28.17
C ILE A 494 7.95 5.48 -28.26
N LEU A 495 7.42 6.69 -28.07
CA LEU A 495 5.97 6.97 -28.25
C LEU A 495 5.52 6.79 -29.71
N ALA A 496 6.38 7.08 -30.67
CA ALA A 496 6.06 6.83 -32.07
C ALA A 496 5.99 5.32 -32.34
N GLN A 497 6.91 4.52 -31.79
CA GLN A 497 6.87 3.05 -31.88
C GLN A 497 5.56 2.50 -31.28
N ILE A 498 5.20 2.94 -30.08
CA ILE A 498 3.95 2.54 -29.40
C ILE A 498 2.73 2.92 -30.24
N ASN A 499 2.64 4.17 -30.70
CA ASN A 499 1.48 4.65 -31.46
C ASN A 499 1.39 4.06 -32.86
N ASN A 500 2.52 3.70 -33.49
CA ASN A 500 2.55 2.98 -34.75
C ASN A 500 1.98 1.56 -34.62
N VAL A 501 2.19 0.89 -33.48
CA VAL A 501 1.55 -0.40 -33.21
C VAL A 501 0.04 -0.22 -33.14
N PHE A 502 -0.48 0.74 -32.37
CA PHE A 502 -1.93 1.02 -32.35
C PHE A 502 -2.49 1.34 -33.75
N ALA A 503 -1.78 2.17 -34.54
CA ALA A 503 -2.17 2.51 -35.89
C ALA A 503 -2.19 1.30 -36.84
N LYS A 504 -1.19 0.42 -36.76
CA LYS A 504 -1.08 -0.82 -37.55
C LYS A 504 -2.30 -1.73 -37.35
N TYR A 505 -2.74 -1.89 -36.10
CA TYR A 505 -3.90 -2.70 -35.74
C TYR A 505 -5.23 -1.94 -35.78
N LYS A 506 -5.22 -0.66 -36.22
CA LYS A 506 -6.40 0.21 -36.32
C LYS A 506 -7.16 0.37 -35.00
N VAL A 507 -6.42 0.41 -33.88
CA VAL A 507 -6.99 0.56 -32.54
C VAL A 507 -7.08 2.03 -32.17
N ASN A 508 -8.28 2.45 -31.75
CA ASN A 508 -8.50 3.82 -31.27
C ASN A 508 -7.98 3.99 -29.84
N ILE A 509 -7.18 5.03 -29.63
CA ILE A 509 -6.75 5.49 -28.31
C ILE A 509 -7.82 6.45 -27.78
N ILE A 510 -8.39 6.14 -26.62
CA ILE A 510 -9.40 6.96 -25.95
C ILE A 510 -8.72 7.98 -25.02
N GLY A 511 -7.65 7.55 -24.36
CA GLY A 511 -6.85 8.41 -23.49
C GLY A 511 -5.40 7.93 -23.45
N GLN A 512 -4.46 8.85 -23.40
CA GLN A 512 -3.04 8.51 -23.23
C GLN A 512 -2.36 9.58 -22.38
N TYR A 513 -1.61 9.15 -21.38
CA TYR A 513 -0.84 10.05 -20.53
C TYR A 513 0.55 9.47 -20.29
N LEU A 514 1.57 10.25 -20.65
CA LEU A 514 2.98 9.95 -20.43
C LEU A 514 3.57 10.88 -19.38
N LYS A 515 4.43 10.33 -18.52
CA LYS A 515 5.39 11.12 -17.76
C LYS A 515 6.72 10.39 -17.72
N THR A 516 7.80 11.15 -17.60
CA THR A 516 9.17 10.64 -17.64
C THR A 516 9.97 11.16 -16.45
N THR A 517 10.95 10.36 -16.05
CA THR A 517 12.15 10.81 -15.31
C THR A 517 13.30 10.94 -16.31
N GLU A 518 14.52 11.15 -15.84
CA GLU A 518 15.71 11.14 -16.70
C GLU A 518 15.90 9.79 -17.42
N LYS A 519 15.56 8.67 -16.76
CA LYS A 519 15.87 7.31 -17.24
C LYS A 519 14.67 6.51 -17.73
N THR A 520 13.49 6.78 -17.18
CA THR A 520 12.32 5.92 -17.35
C THR A 520 11.13 6.73 -17.82
N GLY A 521 10.44 6.22 -18.84
CA GLY A 521 9.13 6.69 -19.25
C GLY A 521 8.04 5.72 -18.79
N TYR A 522 6.92 6.28 -18.36
CA TYR A 522 5.73 5.53 -18.01
C TYR A 522 4.53 6.13 -18.74
N VAL A 523 3.91 5.35 -19.62
CA VAL A 523 2.70 5.75 -20.34
C VAL A 523 1.56 4.80 -20.00
N ILE A 524 0.41 5.40 -19.69
CA ILE A 524 -0.86 4.70 -19.55
C ILE A 524 -1.68 5.05 -20.79
N THR A 525 -2.14 4.03 -21.51
CA THR A 525 -2.97 4.17 -22.71
C THR A 525 -4.26 3.38 -22.51
N ASP A 526 -5.39 4.08 -22.63
CA ASP A 526 -6.72 3.48 -22.68
C ASP A 526 -7.15 3.37 -24.15
N VAL A 527 -7.58 2.17 -24.54
CA VAL A 527 -7.97 1.85 -25.92
C VAL A 527 -9.37 1.24 -25.99
N ALA A 528 -10.02 1.33 -27.15
CA ALA A 528 -11.28 0.62 -27.39
C ALA A 528 -11.10 -0.91 -27.28
N LYS A 529 -12.12 -1.64 -26.80
CA LYS A 529 -12.07 -3.09 -26.53
C LYS A 529 -11.83 -3.97 -27.78
N GLU A 530 -12.13 -3.47 -28.97
CA GLU A 530 -12.00 -4.21 -30.23
C GLU A 530 -10.55 -4.15 -30.77
N TYR A 531 -9.75 -5.16 -30.41
CA TYR A 531 -8.41 -5.36 -31.00
C TYR A 531 -7.99 -6.83 -30.99
N SER A 532 -7.05 -7.18 -31.86
CA SER A 532 -6.52 -8.55 -31.95
C SER A 532 -5.45 -8.80 -30.87
N GLU A 533 -5.35 -10.03 -30.34
CA GLU A 533 -4.40 -10.36 -29.26
C GLU A 533 -2.93 -10.11 -29.64
N GLU A 534 -2.60 -10.11 -30.94
CA GLU A 534 -1.28 -9.85 -31.48
C GLU A 534 -0.73 -8.48 -31.08
N ILE A 535 -1.61 -7.48 -30.87
CA ILE A 535 -1.18 -6.13 -30.45
C ILE A 535 -0.43 -6.16 -29.12
N VAL A 536 -0.90 -6.98 -28.17
CA VAL A 536 -0.32 -7.06 -26.83
C VAL A 536 1.09 -7.64 -26.90
N ASN A 537 1.32 -8.61 -27.79
CA ASN A 537 2.64 -9.20 -27.97
C ASN A 537 3.59 -8.24 -28.70
N GLU A 538 3.11 -7.49 -29.68
CA GLU A 538 3.95 -6.51 -30.38
C GLU A 538 4.34 -5.35 -29.46
N LEU A 539 3.41 -4.84 -28.64
CA LEU A 539 3.69 -3.81 -27.63
C LEU A 539 4.74 -4.28 -26.61
N LYS A 540 4.67 -5.54 -26.17
CA LYS A 540 5.67 -6.12 -25.25
C LYS A 540 7.08 -6.20 -25.85
N LEU A 541 7.17 -6.39 -27.17
CA LEU A 541 8.42 -6.62 -27.90
C LEU A 541 9.03 -5.33 -28.46
N ILE A 542 8.41 -4.17 -28.25
CA ILE A 542 8.99 -2.88 -28.60
C ILE A 542 10.36 -2.76 -27.92
N ASN A 543 11.39 -2.41 -28.70
CA ASN A 543 12.73 -2.16 -28.17
C ASN A 543 12.66 -1.09 -27.07
N ASP A 544 13.49 -1.24 -26.03
CA ASP A 544 13.50 -0.36 -24.85
C ASP A 544 12.29 -0.49 -23.91
N THR A 545 11.41 -1.46 -24.12
CA THR A 545 10.38 -1.85 -23.14
C THR A 545 11.02 -2.48 -21.90
N ILE A 546 10.73 -1.90 -20.73
CA ILE A 546 11.13 -2.48 -19.43
C ILE A 546 10.05 -3.45 -18.95
N LYS A 547 8.78 -3.02 -18.96
CA LYS A 547 7.65 -3.84 -18.50
C LYS A 547 6.36 -3.35 -19.15
N PHE A 548 5.52 -4.31 -19.54
CA PHE A 548 4.20 -4.05 -20.11
C PHE A 548 3.13 -4.82 -19.33
N ARG A 549 1.99 -4.18 -19.06
CA ARG A 549 0.83 -4.80 -18.40
C ARG A 549 -0.46 -4.33 -19.05
N MET A 550 -1.38 -5.25 -19.27
CA MET A 550 -2.80 -4.95 -19.52
C MET A 550 -3.52 -5.13 -18.19
N LEU A 551 -4.43 -4.23 -17.80
CA LEU A 551 -5.11 -4.30 -16.49
C LEU A 551 -6.49 -4.93 -16.58
N TYR A 552 -7.33 -4.32 -17.41
CA TYR A 552 -8.69 -4.74 -17.73
C TYR A 552 -8.88 -4.58 -19.22
#